data_AF-Q5LCV3-F1
#
_entry.id   AF-Q5LCV3-F1
#
_cell.length_a   1.000
_cell.length_b   1.000
_cell.length_c   1.000
_cell.angle_alpha   90.00
_cell.angle_beta   90.00
_cell.angle_gamma   90.00
#
_symmetry.space_group_name_H-M   'P 1'
#
loop_
_entity.id
_entity.type
_entity.pdbx_description
1 polymer ?
#
loop_
_entity_poly.entity_id
_entity_poly.type
_entity_poly.pdbx_seq_one_letter_code
_entity_poly.pdbx_strand_id
1 'polypeptide(L)'
;MKKSTKFIIALLVTVGALAITYRVVNQAPSKDLAADAQMQEIITSGGCLQCHSGSPDLPFYANWPVASGMVQKDVTQGYRAFDMTEMAEALKAGKPVGKVALAKVEKVIMDGTMPKHAYYMVHWGSSVTDAKKEMAMAWVKQHRLAHYANGLAAAEFANEPIRPIADSIPVDMRKVILGDMLYHDTRLSADNTVSCASCHGLNTGGVDNKQYSEGVGGQFGGVNAPTVYNAAYNFVQFWDGRAGTLAEQAAGPPLNPVEMACQSFDEIIAKLEQDANFTKAFLAVYPDGYSEQNITNAIEEFEKTLLTPNSRFDLYLKGEKTAINDIELAGYELFKKYDCATCHVGETLGGQSYELMGVKRDYFADRGIELTEEDNGRFKQTRNERDKHRFKVPGLRNIALTAPYFHDGSMKTMKEAVDYMAKYQMDLNLPEDELNKIVAFLETLTGEYKGKPLTNDNQTKAL
;
A
#
# COMPACT_ATOMS: atom_id res chain seq x y z
N MET A 1 -50.20 43.88 12.42
CA MET A 1 -49.55 42.56 12.66
C MET A 1 -49.06 42.47 14.10
N LYS A 2 -49.42 41.40 14.83
CA LYS A 2 -48.87 41.13 16.17
C LYS A 2 -47.35 40.97 16.06
N LYS A 3 -46.59 41.35 17.10
CA LYS A 3 -45.11 41.20 17.12
C LYS A 3 -44.68 39.78 16.74
N SER A 4 -45.43 38.76 17.19
CA SER A 4 -45.25 37.35 16.82
C SER A 4 -45.32 37.09 15.31
N THR A 5 -46.25 37.71 14.58
CA THR A 5 -46.37 37.56 13.13
C THR A 5 -45.17 38.17 12.39
N LYS A 6 -44.61 39.29 12.88
CA LYS A 6 -43.41 39.91 12.29
C LYS A 6 -42.17 39.03 12.51
N PHE A 7 -42.03 38.43 13.69
CA PHE A 7 -40.95 37.49 13.99
C PHE A 7 -41.03 36.23 13.12
N ILE A 8 -42.23 35.66 12.94
CA ILE A 8 -42.42 34.48 12.09
C ILE A 8 -42.06 34.79 10.63
N ILE A 9 -42.52 35.93 10.08
CA ILE A 9 -42.18 36.31 8.71
C ILE A 9 -40.67 36.57 8.56
N ALA A 10 -40.04 37.28 9.49
CA ALA A 10 -38.60 37.51 9.46
C ALA A 10 -37.81 36.19 9.52
N LEU A 11 -38.21 35.25 10.38
CA LEU A 11 -37.60 33.93 10.46
C LEU A 11 -37.76 33.16 9.15
N LEU A 12 -38.95 33.15 8.54
CA LEU A 12 -39.21 32.46 7.28
C LEU A 12 -38.40 33.06 6.12
N VAL A 13 -38.27 34.39 6.05
CA VAL A 13 -37.43 35.07 5.05
C VAL A 13 -35.96 34.69 5.24
N THR A 14 -35.46 34.70 6.48
CA THR A 14 -34.08 34.30 6.77
C THR A 14 -33.85 32.84 6.40
N VAL A 15 -34.72 31.92 6.82
CA VAL A 15 -34.62 30.49 6.47
C VAL A 15 -34.67 30.29 4.95
N GLY A 16 -35.58 30.98 4.25
CA GLY A 16 -35.66 30.96 2.79
C GLY A 16 -34.37 31.45 2.12
N ALA A 17 -33.80 32.56 2.59
CA ALA A 17 -32.54 33.10 2.10
C ALA A 17 -31.37 32.13 2.34
N LEU A 18 -31.26 31.55 3.54
CA LEU A 18 -30.22 30.57 3.85
C LEU A 18 -30.36 29.31 2.99
N ALA A 19 -31.57 28.81 2.76
CA ALA A 19 -31.82 27.66 1.90
C ALA A 19 -31.46 27.93 0.43
N ILE A 20 -31.76 29.14 -0.08
CA ILE A 20 -31.36 29.56 -1.42
C ILE A 20 -29.84 29.64 -1.52
N THR A 21 -29.18 30.30 -0.56
CA THR A 21 -27.71 30.40 -0.53
C THR A 21 -27.07 29.02 -0.50
N TYR A 22 -27.54 28.12 0.39
CA TYR A 22 -27.06 26.74 0.46
C TYR A 22 -27.19 26.02 -0.88
N ARG A 23 -28.34 26.15 -1.57
CA ARG A 23 -28.56 25.53 -2.88
C ARG A 23 -27.67 26.12 -3.98
N VAL A 24 -27.43 27.43 -3.95
CA VAL A 24 -26.58 28.12 -4.92
C VAL A 24 -25.11 27.68 -4.78
N VAL A 25 -24.63 27.51 -3.54
CA VAL A 25 -23.23 27.11 -3.30
C VAL A 25 -22.98 25.61 -3.40
N ASN A 26 -24.03 24.77 -3.35
CA ASN A 26 -23.95 23.30 -3.46
C ASN A 26 -24.52 22.75 -4.76
N GLN A 27 -24.14 23.35 -5.88
CA GLN A 27 -24.45 22.77 -7.18
C GLN A 27 -23.52 21.58 -7.46
N ALA A 28 -24.08 20.51 -8.00
CA ALA A 28 -23.28 19.43 -8.55
C ALA A 28 -22.60 19.89 -9.85
N PRO A 29 -21.44 19.34 -10.21
CA PRO A 29 -20.80 19.58 -11.50
C PRO A 29 -21.76 19.38 -12.69
N SER A 30 -21.48 20.04 -13.80
CA SER A 30 -22.27 19.84 -15.03
C SER A 30 -22.14 18.38 -15.51
N LYS A 31 -23.27 17.81 -15.95
CA LYS A 31 -23.30 16.46 -16.55
C LYS A 31 -22.58 16.39 -17.90
N ASP A 32 -22.32 17.53 -18.54
CA ASP A 32 -21.63 17.61 -19.82
C ASP A 32 -20.09 17.54 -19.67
N LEU A 33 -19.58 17.67 -18.45
CA LEU A 33 -18.16 17.51 -18.15
C LEU A 33 -17.76 16.03 -18.20
N ALA A 34 -16.52 15.77 -18.63
CA ALA A 34 -15.92 14.45 -18.47
C ALA A 34 -15.85 14.05 -16.99
N ALA A 35 -15.89 12.75 -16.69
CA ALA A 35 -15.96 12.24 -15.32
C ALA A 35 -14.80 12.75 -14.44
N ASP A 36 -13.57 12.82 -14.96
CA ASP A 36 -12.41 13.37 -14.25
C ASP A 36 -12.57 14.87 -13.93
N ALA A 37 -13.17 15.65 -14.84
CA ALA A 37 -13.43 17.06 -14.63
C ALA A 37 -14.55 17.28 -13.59
N GLN A 38 -15.59 16.43 -13.59
CA GLN A 38 -16.61 16.43 -12.54
C GLN A 38 -15.98 16.13 -11.17
N MET A 39 -15.10 15.13 -11.11
CA MET A 39 -14.41 14.78 -9.87
C MET A 39 -13.48 15.90 -9.40
N GLN A 40 -12.76 16.56 -10.33
CA GLN A 40 -11.92 17.71 -10.02
C GLN A 40 -12.75 18.87 -9.43
N GLU A 41 -13.94 19.15 -9.96
CA GLU A 41 -14.85 20.16 -9.39
C GLU A 41 -15.37 19.75 -8.00
N ILE A 42 -15.68 18.47 -7.77
CA ILE A 42 -16.09 17.97 -6.45
C ILE A 42 -14.99 18.18 -5.42
N ILE A 43 -13.74 17.82 -5.74
CA ILE A 43 -12.58 17.97 -4.84
C ILE A 43 -12.29 19.45 -4.57
N THR A 44 -12.36 20.27 -5.62
CA THR A 44 -12.08 21.71 -5.55
C THR A 44 -13.14 22.43 -4.73
N SER A 45 -14.43 22.20 -5.02
CA SER A 45 -15.55 22.79 -4.26
C SER A 45 -15.61 22.26 -2.82
N GLY A 46 -15.19 21.01 -2.61
CA GLY A 46 -15.01 20.37 -1.31
C GLY A 46 -13.90 20.99 -0.46
N GLY A 47 -13.01 21.80 -1.05
CA GLY A 47 -11.87 22.38 -0.35
C GLY A 47 -10.85 21.33 0.10
N CYS A 48 -10.83 20.13 -0.48
CA CYS A 48 -10.03 19.01 0.01
C CYS A 48 -8.53 19.34 0.07
N LEU A 49 -8.01 20.03 -0.95
CA LEU A 49 -6.59 20.43 -1.03
C LEU A 49 -6.18 21.47 0.02
N GLN A 50 -7.13 22.12 0.71
CA GLN A 50 -6.82 23.02 1.83
C GLN A 50 -6.32 22.28 3.06
N CYS A 51 -6.56 20.96 3.17
CA CYS A 51 -6.04 20.12 4.25
C CYS A 51 -5.21 18.93 3.76
N HIS A 52 -5.35 18.55 2.48
CA HIS A 52 -4.72 17.36 1.90
C HIS A 52 -3.68 17.69 0.83
N SER A 53 -2.92 18.79 0.97
CA SER A 53 -1.83 19.09 0.05
C SER A 53 -0.57 19.51 0.80
N GLY A 54 0.57 19.39 0.14
CA GLY A 54 1.84 19.82 0.71
C GLY A 54 1.98 21.34 0.88
N SER A 55 1.15 22.13 0.20
CA SER A 55 1.18 23.60 0.27
C SER A 55 -0.26 24.12 0.23
N PRO A 56 -1.02 23.95 1.32
CA PRO A 56 -2.44 24.28 1.33
C PRO A 56 -2.65 25.78 1.21
N ASP A 57 -3.53 26.18 0.28
CA ASP A 57 -4.02 27.56 0.18
C ASP A 57 -5.07 27.80 1.26
N LEU A 58 -4.62 28.37 2.38
CA LEU A 58 -5.44 28.56 3.56
C LEU A 58 -6.25 29.85 3.49
N PRO A 59 -7.50 29.84 4.00
CA PRO A 59 -8.34 31.02 4.01
C PRO A 59 -7.77 32.13 4.89
N PHE A 60 -8.13 33.38 4.62
CA PHE A 60 -7.56 34.57 5.30
C PHE A 60 -7.68 34.54 6.84
N TYR A 61 -8.69 33.86 7.39
CA TYR A 61 -8.90 33.74 8.83
C TYR A 61 -8.09 32.61 9.48
N ALA A 62 -7.34 31.81 8.72
CA ALA A 62 -6.50 30.72 9.25
C ALA A 62 -5.42 31.20 10.23
N ASN A 63 -5.10 32.50 10.20
CA ASN A 63 -4.14 33.13 11.11
C ASN A 63 -4.82 33.90 12.26
N TRP A 64 -6.16 33.86 12.36
CA TRP A 64 -6.87 34.53 13.44
C TRP A 64 -6.71 33.77 14.77
N PRO A 65 -6.52 34.45 15.92
CA PRO A 65 -6.26 33.79 17.20
C PRO A 65 -7.29 32.72 17.60
N VAL A 66 -8.55 32.91 17.22
CA VAL A 66 -9.66 32.00 17.55
C VAL A 66 -9.77 30.78 16.63
N ALA A 67 -9.18 30.81 15.44
CA ALA A 67 -9.31 29.77 14.42
C ALA A 67 -8.00 29.05 14.10
N SER A 68 -6.86 29.71 14.32
CA SER A 68 -5.55 29.24 13.86
C SER A 68 -5.18 27.85 14.38
N GLY A 69 -5.35 27.59 15.68
CA GLY A 69 -5.04 26.28 16.25
C GLY A 69 -5.89 25.14 15.67
N MET A 70 -7.18 25.40 15.39
CA MET A 70 -8.08 24.41 14.79
C MET A 70 -7.71 24.12 13.34
N VAL A 71 -7.50 25.16 12.53
CA VAL A 71 -7.13 25.03 11.11
C VAL A 71 -5.81 24.27 10.97
N GLN A 72 -4.78 24.64 11.74
CA GLN A 72 -3.48 23.96 11.69
C GLN A 72 -3.57 22.48 12.11
N LYS A 73 -4.41 22.16 13.09
CA LYS A 73 -4.69 20.78 13.49
C LYS A 73 -5.35 20.01 12.34
N ASP A 74 -6.37 20.57 11.70
CA ASP A 74 -7.08 19.92 10.59
C ASP A 74 -6.18 19.72 9.37
N VAL A 75 -5.34 20.70 9.03
CA VAL A 75 -4.33 20.58 7.97
C VAL A 75 -3.32 19.48 8.29
N THR A 76 -2.78 19.47 9.51
CA THR A 76 -1.81 18.46 9.93
C THR A 76 -2.41 17.06 9.89
N GLN A 77 -3.64 16.89 10.39
CA GLN A 77 -4.33 15.60 10.39
C GLN A 77 -4.76 15.15 8.99
N GLY A 78 -5.25 16.07 8.17
CA GLY A 78 -5.63 15.80 6.78
C GLY A 78 -4.44 15.28 5.98
N TYR A 79 -3.32 16.02 6.01
CA TYR A 79 -2.10 15.63 5.33
C TYR A 79 -1.51 14.31 5.85
N ARG A 80 -1.52 14.07 7.17
CA ARG A 80 -1.05 12.80 7.75
C ARG A 80 -1.84 11.61 7.19
N ALA A 81 -3.16 11.75 7.07
CA ALA A 81 -4.03 10.69 6.56
C ALA A 81 -3.92 10.50 5.04
N PHE A 82 -3.81 11.59 4.27
CA PHE A 82 -3.73 11.53 2.82
C PHE A 82 -3.17 12.82 2.22
N ASP A 83 -2.10 12.70 1.45
CA ASP A 83 -1.64 13.74 0.53
C ASP A 83 -2.28 13.52 -0.85
N MET A 84 -3.15 14.45 -1.25
CA MET A 84 -3.88 14.43 -2.52
C MET A 84 -3.12 15.09 -3.66
N THR A 85 -1.89 15.58 -3.45
CA THR A 85 -1.15 16.34 -4.46
C THR A 85 -0.99 15.54 -5.75
N GLU A 86 -0.49 14.30 -5.69
CA GLU A 86 -0.33 13.43 -6.86
C GLU A 86 -1.67 13.11 -7.55
N MET A 87 -2.73 12.89 -6.76
CA MET A 87 -4.07 12.66 -7.29
C MET A 87 -4.60 13.87 -8.06
N ALA A 88 -4.44 15.07 -7.52
CA ALA A 88 -4.91 16.30 -8.16
C ALA A 88 -4.13 16.59 -9.45
N GLU A 89 -2.82 16.33 -9.46
CA GLU A 89 -1.99 16.43 -10.66
C GLU A 89 -2.38 15.40 -11.72
N ALA A 90 -2.66 14.15 -11.32
CA ALA A 90 -3.11 13.10 -12.21
C ALA A 90 -4.45 13.46 -12.88
N LEU A 91 -5.44 13.90 -12.10
CA LEU A 91 -6.73 14.36 -12.62
C LEU A 91 -6.57 15.53 -13.62
N LYS A 92 -5.77 16.54 -13.26
CA LYS A 92 -5.51 17.70 -14.13
C LYS A 92 -4.81 17.29 -15.44
N ALA A 93 -3.97 16.27 -15.39
CA ALA A 93 -3.23 15.77 -16.55
C ALA A 93 -3.98 14.69 -17.34
N GLY A 94 -5.20 14.30 -16.93
CA GLY A 94 -5.93 13.17 -17.53
C GLY A 94 -5.19 11.83 -17.41
N LYS A 95 -4.38 11.68 -16.35
CA LYS A 95 -3.63 10.45 -16.04
C LYS A 95 -4.39 9.58 -15.05
N PRO A 96 -4.14 8.26 -15.03
CA PRO A 96 -4.75 7.38 -14.04
C PRO A 96 -4.43 7.80 -12.60
N VAL A 97 -5.46 8.08 -11.79
CA VAL A 97 -5.35 8.27 -10.33
C VAL A 97 -5.05 6.94 -9.64
N GLY A 98 -4.00 6.91 -8.80
CA GLY A 98 -3.53 5.71 -8.11
C GLY A 98 -4.61 4.97 -7.29
N LYS A 99 -4.45 3.64 -7.17
CA LYS A 99 -5.40 2.73 -6.51
C LYS A 99 -5.74 3.14 -5.07
N VAL A 100 -4.73 3.55 -4.29
CA VAL A 100 -4.88 3.99 -2.90
C VAL A 100 -5.67 5.29 -2.80
N ALA A 101 -5.36 6.27 -3.65
CA ALA A 101 -6.08 7.53 -3.70
C ALA A 101 -7.57 7.32 -4.04
N LEU A 102 -7.87 6.47 -5.02
CA LEU A 102 -9.25 6.09 -5.34
C LEU A 102 -9.96 5.46 -4.15
N ALA A 103 -9.35 4.47 -3.50
CA ALA A 103 -9.95 3.76 -2.38
C ALA A 103 -10.20 4.68 -1.17
N LYS A 104 -9.25 5.56 -0.84
CA LYS A 104 -9.40 6.56 0.23
C LYS A 104 -10.57 7.50 -0.05
N VAL A 105 -10.65 8.04 -1.26
CA VAL A 105 -11.72 8.98 -1.65
C VAL A 105 -13.09 8.30 -1.71
N GLU A 106 -13.16 7.09 -2.28
CA GLU A 106 -14.37 6.27 -2.28
C GLU A 106 -14.89 6.08 -0.86
N LYS A 107 -14.00 5.65 0.04
CA LYS A 107 -14.34 5.32 1.43
C LYS A 107 -14.88 6.52 2.20
N VAL A 108 -14.18 7.65 2.20
CA VAL A 108 -14.59 8.81 3.00
C VAL A 108 -15.87 9.47 2.48
N ILE A 109 -16.14 9.41 1.17
CA ILE A 109 -17.39 9.88 0.57
C ILE A 109 -18.53 8.91 0.88
N MET A 110 -18.27 7.60 0.83
CA MET A 110 -19.26 6.57 1.17
C MET A 110 -19.72 6.69 2.62
N ASP A 111 -18.77 6.88 3.53
CA ASP A 111 -19.05 7.02 4.96
C ASP A 111 -19.55 8.42 5.36
N GLY A 112 -19.43 9.41 4.48
CA GLY A 112 -19.76 10.81 4.78
C GLY A 112 -18.85 11.43 5.85
N THR A 113 -17.63 10.91 6.00
CA THR A 113 -16.64 11.41 6.97
C THR A 113 -15.86 12.61 6.45
N MET A 114 -15.85 12.82 5.13
CA MET A 114 -15.24 13.99 4.49
C MET A 114 -16.15 14.69 3.47
N PRO A 115 -16.10 16.03 3.41
CA PRO A 115 -15.44 16.92 4.37
C PRO A 115 -16.07 16.82 5.76
N LYS A 116 -15.30 17.07 6.82
CA LYS A 116 -15.78 16.97 8.21
C LYS A 116 -17.04 17.84 8.41
N HIS A 117 -18.02 17.36 9.18
CA HIS A 117 -19.24 18.11 9.50
C HIS A 117 -18.95 19.53 10.03
N ALA A 118 -17.96 19.66 10.93
CA ALA A 118 -17.52 20.95 11.44
C ALA A 118 -17.06 21.94 10.33
N TYR A 119 -16.41 21.42 9.29
CA TYR A 119 -15.90 22.23 8.19
C TYR A 119 -17.05 22.72 7.29
N TYR A 120 -17.91 21.83 6.78
CA TYR A 120 -18.95 22.26 5.85
C TYR A 120 -20.11 23.03 6.52
N MET A 121 -20.22 23.04 7.85
CA MET A 121 -21.13 23.95 8.57
C MET A 121 -20.75 25.42 8.41
N VAL A 122 -19.45 25.70 8.19
CA VAL A 122 -18.93 27.05 7.91
C VAL A 122 -18.72 27.26 6.41
N HIS A 123 -18.34 26.19 5.71
CA HIS A 123 -18.08 26.18 4.27
C HIS A 123 -19.19 25.45 3.54
N TRP A 124 -20.38 26.03 3.44
CA TRP A 124 -21.55 25.31 2.93
C TRP A 124 -21.31 24.66 1.57
N GLY A 125 -20.59 25.33 0.66
CA GLY A 125 -20.27 24.81 -0.68
C GLY A 125 -19.36 23.56 -0.71
N SER A 126 -18.72 23.22 0.41
CA SER A 126 -17.88 22.03 0.53
C SER A 126 -18.66 20.75 0.83
N SER A 127 -19.97 20.86 1.08
CA SER A 127 -20.81 19.69 1.29
C SER A 127 -20.81 18.76 0.07
N VAL A 128 -20.58 17.47 0.30
CA VAL A 128 -20.78 16.40 -0.69
C VAL A 128 -22.25 15.99 -0.61
N THR A 129 -23.08 16.61 -1.44
CA THR A 129 -24.50 16.28 -1.57
C THR A 129 -24.70 14.90 -2.19
N ASP A 130 -25.90 14.32 -2.11
CA ASP A 130 -26.21 13.01 -2.72
C ASP A 130 -25.85 12.97 -4.20
N ALA A 131 -26.12 14.04 -4.94
CA ALA A 131 -25.76 14.15 -6.36
C ALA A 131 -24.23 14.12 -6.58
N LYS A 132 -23.44 14.84 -5.75
CA LYS A 132 -21.97 14.80 -5.82
C LYS A 132 -21.44 13.42 -5.43
N LYS A 133 -22.05 12.77 -4.44
CA LYS A 133 -21.73 11.40 -4.01
C LYS A 133 -21.97 10.39 -5.12
N GLU A 134 -23.14 10.41 -5.76
CA GLU A 134 -23.46 9.54 -6.90
C GLU A 134 -22.46 9.72 -8.05
N MET A 135 -22.11 10.96 -8.40
CA MET A 135 -21.09 11.25 -9.41
C MET A 135 -19.72 10.71 -9.03
N ALA A 136 -19.28 10.92 -7.78
CA ALA A 136 -18.00 10.41 -7.30
C ALA A 136 -17.94 8.87 -7.32
N MET A 137 -19.02 8.18 -6.91
CA MET A 137 -19.07 6.71 -6.95
C MET A 137 -19.09 6.16 -8.37
N ALA A 138 -19.82 6.82 -9.28
CA ALA A 138 -19.80 6.48 -10.70
C ALA A 138 -18.40 6.67 -11.29
N TRP A 139 -17.73 7.78 -10.96
CA TRP A 139 -16.36 8.06 -11.38
C TRP A 139 -15.38 7.00 -10.85
N VAL A 140 -15.38 6.69 -9.56
CA VAL A 140 -14.49 5.66 -8.98
C VAL A 140 -14.65 4.34 -9.72
N LYS A 141 -15.89 3.91 -9.95
CA LYS A 141 -16.18 2.66 -10.66
C LYS A 141 -15.66 2.69 -12.09
N GLN A 142 -15.94 3.75 -12.84
CA GLN A 142 -15.49 3.90 -14.23
C GLN A 142 -13.95 3.95 -14.31
N HIS A 143 -13.32 4.74 -13.45
CA HIS A 143 -11.87 4.91 -13.40
C HIS A 143 -11.17 3.59 -13.06
N ARG A 144 -11.67 2.87 -12.06
CA ARG A 144 -11.15 1.56 -11.67
C ARG A 144 -11.29 0.52 -12.78
N LEU A 145 -12.41 0.50 -13.49
CA LEU A 145 -12.62 -0.40 -14.63
C LEU A 145 -11.72 -0.05 -15.82
N ALA A 146 -11.53 1.23 -16.11
CA ALA A 146 -10.74 1.69 -17.24
C ALA A 146 -9.24 1.44 -17.07
N HIS A 147 -8.73 1.51 -15.84
CA HIS A 147 -7.28 1.51 -15.59
C HIS A 147 -6.76 0.31 -14.80
N TYR A 148 -7.60 -0.36 -14.01
CA TYR A 148 -7.17 -1.38 -13.05
C TYR A 148 -7.95 -2.71 -13.15
N ALA A 149 -8.70 -2.90 -14.24
CA ALA A 149 -9.23 -4.21 -14.56
C ALA A 149 -8.12 -5.09 -15.13
N ASN A 150 -7.98 -6.31 -14.61
CA ASN A 150 -7.01 -7.31 -15.11
C ASN A 150 -7.69 -8.51 -15.81
N GLY A 151 -9.02 -8.45 -15.99
CA GLY A 151 -9.80 -9.50 -16.66
C GLY A 151 -10.01 -10.78 -15.85
N LEU A 152 -9.50 -10.87 -14.62
CA LEU A 152 -9.59 -12.07 -13.78
C LEU A 152 -10.81 -12.05 -12.86
N ALA A 153 -11.19 -10.88 -12.34
CA ALA A 153 -12.31 -10.77 -11.41
C ALA A 153 -13.66 -10.97 -12.12
N ALA A 154 -14.58 -11.69 -11.47
CA ALA A 154 -15.97 -11.79 -11.94
C ALA A 154 -16.65 -10.42 -11.96
N ALA A 155 -17.68 -10.25 -12.81
CA ALA A 155 -18.31 -8.95 -13.06
C ALA A 155 -18.88 -8.27 -11.79
N GLU A 156 -19.36 -9.05 -10.82
CA GLU A 156 -19.86 -8.53 -9.54
C GLU A 156 -18.75 -7.92 -8.65
N PHE A 157 -17.52 -8.42 -8.78
CA PHE A 157 -16.34 -7.90 -8.07
C PHE A 157 -15.52 -6.92 -8.90
N ALA A 158 -16.03 -6.50 -10.05
CA ALA A 158 -15.29 -5.61 -10.95
C ALA A 158 -15.00 -4.23 -10.33
N ASN A 159 -15.75 -3.82 -9.29
CA ASN A 159 -15.48 -2.61 -8.52
C ASN A 159 -14.71 -2.85 -7.19
N GLU A 160 -14.32 -4.07 -6.84
CA GLU A 160 -13.57 -4.27 -5.59
C GLU A 160 -12.17 -3.62 -5.65
N PRO A 161 -11.65 -3.06 -4.54
CA PRO A 161 -10.33 -2.43 -4.50
C PRO A 161 -9.19 -3.45 -4.53
N ILE A 162 -9.49 -4.74 -4.35
CA ILE A 162 -8.54 -5.86 -4.41
C ILE A 162 -8.73 -6.63 -5.72
N ARG A 163 -7.63 -7.11 -6.28
CA ARG A 163 -7.61 -7.86 -7.54
C ARG A 163 -6.97 -9.24 -7.38
N PRO A 164 -7.44 -10.27 -8.12
CA PRO A 164 -6.73 -11.54 -8.20
C PRO A 164 -5.32 -11.36 -8.75
N ILE A 165 -4.36 -12.14 -8.26
CA ILE A 165 -3.02 -12.22 -8.84
C ILE A 165 -3.09 -12.95 -10.18
N ALA A 166 -2.37 -12.45 -11.20
CA ALA A 166 -2.27 -13.12 -12.48
C ALA A 166 -1.39 -14.37 -12.39
N ASP A 167 -1.72 -15.40 -13.19
CA ASP A 167 -0.98 -16.66 -13.20
C ASP A 167 0.47 -16.49 -13.72
N SER A 168 0.71 -15.45 -14.50
CA SER A 168 2.04 -15.06 -14.98
C SER A 168 2.07 -13.59 -15.39
N ILE A 169 3.29 -13.04 -15.47
CA ILE A 169 3.58 -11.77 -16.12
C ILE A 169 4.66 -11.98 -17.18
N PRO A 170 4.79 -11.10 -18.20
CA PRO A 170 5.79 -11.28 -19.26
C PRO A 170 7.23 -11.32 -18.72
N VAL A 171 7.97 -12.36 -19.10
CA VAL A 171 9.38 -12.59 -18.74
C VAL A 171 10.17 -13.17 -19.92
N ASP A 172 11.50 -13.01 -19.94
CA ASP A 172 12.41 -13.79 -20.79
C ASP A 172 12.87 -15.04 -20.03
N MET A 173 12.34 -16.21 -20.43
CA MET A 173 12.63 -17.48 -19.76
C MET A 173 14.12 -17.84 -19.71
N ARG A 174 14.96 -17.35 -20.64
CA ARG A 174 16.40 -17.60 -20.58
C ARG A 174 17.03 -16.84 -19.42
N LYS A 175 16.57 -15.60 -19.18
CA LYS A 175 16.98 -14.78 -18.04
C LYS A 175 16.43 -15.32 -16.73
N VAL A 176 15.19 -15.81 -16.72
CA VAL A 176 14.58 -16.49 -15.55
C VAL A 176 15.44 -17.65 -15.08
N ILE A 177 15.88 -18.54 -15.99
CA ILE A 177 16.69 -19.70 -15.63
C ILE A 177 18.04 -19.25 -15.04
N LEU A 178 18.69 -18.26 -15.66
CA LEU A 178 19.94 -17.70 -15.15
C LEU A 178 19.75 -16.99 -13.81
N GLY A 179 18.65 -16.27 -13.63
CA GLY A 179 18.28 -15.58 -12.41
C GLY A 179 18.00 -16.55 -11.26
N ASP A 180 17.33 -17.67 -11.52
CA ASP A 180 17.13 -18.74 -10.54
C ASP A 180 18.46 -19.31 -10.05
N MET A 181 19.42 -19.51 -10.96
CA MET A 181 20.77 -19.92 -10.59
C MET A 181 21.45 -18.89 -9.69
N LEU A 182 21.42 -17.60 -10.08
CA LEU A 182 22.02 -16.50 -9.31
C LEU A 182 21.35 -16.33 -7.93
N TYR A 183 20.03 -16.41 -7.85
CA TYR A 183 19.26 -16.26 -6.61
C TYR A 183 19.70 -17.25 -5.52
N HIS A 184 20.14 -18.44 -5.92
CA HIS A 184 20.62 -19.50 -5.04
C HIS A 184 22.15 -19.59 -4.94
N ASP A 185 22.90 -18.71 -5.63
CA ASP A 185 24.34 -18.78 -5.71
C ASP A 185 24.99 -18.03 -4.55
N THR A 186 25.72 -18.74 -3.68
CA THR A 186 26.38 -18.10 -2.54
C THR A 186 27.60 -17.28 -2.94
N ARG A 187 28.12 -17.42 -4.17
CA ARG A 187 29.28 -16.63 -4.66
C ARG A 187 28.99 -15.13 -4.77
N LEU A 188 27.72 -14.73 -4.68
CA LEU A 188 27.31 -13.33 -4.57
C LEU A 188 27.64 -12.72 -3.19
N SER A 189 28.03 -13.53 -2.19
CA SER A 189 28.52 -13.03 -0.89
C SER A 189 30.05 -13.07 -0.77
N ALA A 190 30.61 -12.21 0.07
CA ALA A 190 32.05 -12.04 0.26
C ALA A 190 32.74 -13.37 0.62
N ASP A 191 32.14 -14.14 1.52
CA ASP A 191 32.67 -15.40 2.06
C ASP A 191 32.07 -16.67 1.44
N ASN A 192 31.24 -16.53 0.39
CA ASN A 192 30.53 -17.60 -0.29
C ASN A 192 29.54 -18.40 0.60
N THR A 193 28.95 -17.78 1.62
CA THR A 193 28.01 -18.45 2.56
C THR A 193 26.55 -18.02 2.44
N VAL A 194 26.27 -16.84 1.85
CA VAL A 194 24.93 -16.24 1.80
C VAL A 194 24.47 -16.08 0.36
N SER A 195 23.21 -16.40 0.08
CA SER A 195 22.53 -16.13 -1.20
C SER A 195 21.21 -15.40 -0.92
N CYS A 196 20.50 -14.96 -1.96
CA CYS A 196 19.16 -14.40 -1.80
C CYS A 196 18.22 -15.39 -1.08
N ALA A 197 18.32 -16.67 -1.44
CA ALA A 197 17.54 -17.76 -0.84
C ALA A 197 17.84 -18.00 0.65
N SER A 198 18.97 -17.51 1.20
CA SER A 198 19.28 -17.63 2.62
C SER A 198 18.32 -16.83 3.50
N CYS A 199 17.93 -15.63 3.06
CA CYS A 199 16.99 -14.75 3.76
C CYS A 199 15.56 -14.85 3.19
N HIS A 200 15.44 -15.23 1.92
CA HIS A 200 14.18 -15.28 1.18
C HIS A 200 13.88 -16.69 0.65
N GLY A 201 13.85 -17.68 1.54
CA GLY A 201 13.64 -19.08 1.17
C GLY A 201 12.31 -19.32 0.46
N LEU A 202 12.35 -19.93 -0.73
CA LEU A 202 11.14 -20.15 -1.54
C LEU A 202 10.18 -21.19 -0.92
N ASN A 203 10.70 -22.08 -0.08
CA ASN A 203 9.94 -23.07 0.70
C ASN A 203 9.50 -22.56 2.09
N THR A 204 9.81 -21.31 2.43
CA THR A 204 9.51 -20.68 3.73
C THR A 204 8.65 -19.42 3.55
N GLY A 205 7.78 -19.40 2.54
CA GLY A 205 6.95 -18.23 2.22
C GLY A 205 7.73 -17.03 1.66
N GLY A 206 8.97 -17.22 1.20
CA GLY A 206 9.82 -16.16 0.65
C GLY A 206 10.53 -15.31 1.70
N VAL A 207 10.60 -15.79 2.94
CA VAL A 207 11.23 -15.12 4.10
C VAL A 207 12.02 -16.12 4.94
N ASP A 208 12.79 -15.65 5.93
CA ASP A 208 13.54 -16.49 6.86
C ASP A 208 12.81 -16.76 8.20
N ASN A 209 11.68 -16.10 8.42
CA ASN A 209 10.91 -16.11 9.67
C ASN A 209 11.69 -15.68 10.93
N LYS A 210 12.74 -14.89 10.75
CA LYS A 210 13.47 -14.25 11.86
C LYS A 210 12.95 -12.84 12.08
N GLN A 211 13.23 -12.27 13.26
CA GLN A 211 12.98 -10.84 13.47
C GLN A 211 13.87 -10.01 12.53
N TYR A 212 15.16 -10.33 12.49
CA TYR A 212 16.15 -9.76 11.58
C TYR A 212 16.92 -10.88 10.90
N SER A 213 17.22 -10.69 9.61
CA SER A 213 18.00 -11.65 8.84
C SER A 213 19.45 -11.67 9.25
N GLU A 214 20.05 -12.85 9.13
CA GLU A 214 21.44 -13.12 9.45
C GLU A 214 22.26 -13.17 8.16
N GLY A 215 23.21 -12.26 8.02
CA GLY A 215 24.13 -12.18 6.88
C GLY A 215 25.52 -12.74 7.18
N VAL A 216 26.49 -12.29 6.39
CA VAL A 216 27.90 -12.70 6.47
C VAL A 216 28.46 -12.49 7.88
N GLY A 217 29.14 -13.52 8.39
CA GLY A 217 29.74 -13.52 9.73
C GLY A 217 28.73 -13.57 10.89
N GLY A 218 27.47 -13.94 10.63
CA GLY A 218 26.42 -14.00 11.66
C GLY A 218 25.90 -12.62 12.08
N GLN A 219 26.14 -11.59 11.28
CA GLN A 219 25.65 -10.23 11.53
C GLN A 219 24.15 -10.16 11.26
N PHE A 220 23.44 -9.33 12.02
CA PHE A 220 21.99 -9.13 11.82
C PHE A 220 21.71 -7.81 11.12
N GLY A 221 20.74 -7.82 10.21
CA GLY A 221 20.17 -6.61 9.62
C GLY A 221 19.39 -5.75 10.61
N GLY A 222 18.85 -4.63 10.13
CA GLY A 222 18.06 -3.68 10.94
C GLY A 222 16.55 -3.71 10.69
N VAL A 223 16.09 -4.52 9.73
CA VAL A 223 14.66 -4.68 9.39
C VAL A 223 14.32 -6.14 9.12
N ASN A 224 13.06 -6.50 9.33
CA ASN A 224 12.51 -7.79 8.95
C ASN A 224 12.51 -7.94 7.43
N ALA A 225 12.97 -9.09 6.93
CA ALA A 225 13.03 -9.38 5.50
C ALA A 225 11.61 -9.62 4.94
N PRO A 226 11.12 -8.76 4.03
CA PRO A 226 9.81 -8.96 3.40
C PRO A 226 9.85 -10.14 2.42
N THR A 227 8.69 -10.70 2.09
CA THR A 227 8.62 -11.79 1.10
C THR A 227 8.98 -11.31 -0.31
N VAL A 228 9.69 -12.17 -1.06
CA VAL A 228 9.92 -11.99 -2.51
C VAL A 228 8.68 -12.32 -3.35
N TYR A 229 7.73 -13.09 -2.80
CA TYR A 229 6.53 -13.48 -3.54
C TYR A 229 5.64 -12.27 -3.83
N ASN A 230 5.29 -12.11 -5.10
CA ASN A 230 4.51 -11.00 -5.67
C ASN A 230 5.20 -9.63 -5.56
N ALA A 231 6.49 -9.55 -5.22
CA ALA A 231 7.21 -8.28 -5.09
C ALA A 231 7.28 -7.49 -6.41
N ALA A 232 7.14 -8.18 -7.55
CA ALA A 232 7.02 -7.58 -8.88
C ALA A 232 5.81 -6.64 -9.05
N TYR A 233 4.78 -6.74 -8.19
CA TYR A 233 3.63 -5.83 -8.20
C TYR A 233 3.85 -4.57 -7.34
N ASN A 234 4.91 -4.52 -6.54
CA ASN A 234 5.20 -3.32 -5.75
C ASN A 234 5.61 -2.16 -6.68
N PHE A 235 5.13 -0.96 -6.38
CA PHE A 235 5.56 0.25 -7.11
C PHE A 235 7.02 0.66 -6.86
N VAL A 236 7.60 0.18 -5.75
CA VAL A 236 8.99 0.36 -5.29
C VAL A 236 9.36 -0.79 -4.35
N GLN A 237 10.64 -1.04 -4.13
CA GLN A 237 11.15 -2.13 -3.27
C GLN A 237 11.77 -1.60 -1.96
N PHE A 238 11.97 -2.51 -1.00
CA PHE A 238 12.28 -2.23 0.41
C PHE A 238 11.16 -1.52 1.20
N TRP A 239 11.25 -1.54 2.52
CA TRP A 239 10.30 -0.87 3.42
C TRP A 239 10.25 0.65 3.26
N ASP A 240 11.38 1.28 2.92
CA ASP A 240 11.52 2.72 2.70
C ASP A 240 11.36 3.13 1.22
N GLY A 241 11.19 2.16 0.33
CA GLY A 241 10.95 2.38 -1.10
C GLY A 241 12.13 2.96 -1.87
N ARG A 242 13.37 2.73 -1.40
CA ARG A 242 14.58 3.33 -1.98
C ARG A 242 14.98 2.81 -3.37
N ALA A 243 14.39 1.70 -3.82
CA ALA A 243 14.65 1.12 -5.14
C ALA A 243 13.35 1.12 -5.98
N GLY A 244 13.41 1.60 -7.21
CA GLY A 244 12.28 1.70 -8.13
C GLY A 244 11.93 0.38 -8.84
N THR A 245 12.90 -0.55 -8.93
CA THR A 245 12.73 -1.84 -9.62
C THR A 245 13.29 -3.00 -8.80
N LEU A 246 13.01 -4.24 -9.20
CA LEU A 246 13.63 -5.42 -8.59
C LEU A 246 15.12 -5.49 -8.95
N ALA A 247 15.50 -5.10 -10.18
CA ALA A 247 16.91 -5.03 -10.56
C ALA A 247 17.71 -4.03 -9.70
N GLU A 248 17.15 -2.84 -9.45
CA GLU A 248 17.75 -1.87 -8.52
C GLU A 248 17.81 -2.39 -7.09
N GLN A 249 16.81 -3.17 -6.66
CA GLN A 249 16.82 -3.81 -5.34
C GLN A 249 17.93 -4.87 -5.24
N ALA A 250 18.06 -5.72 -6.25
CA ALA A 250 19.04 -6.82 -6.29
C ALA A 250 20.50 -6.33 -6.32
N ALA A 251 20.75 -5.07 -6.66
CA ALA A 251 22.07 -4.44 -6.54
C ALA A 251 22.49 -4.15 -5.08
N GLY A 252 21.53 -4.02 -4.17
CA GLY A 252 21.77 -3.62 -2.78
C GLY A 252 22.39 -4.71 -1.90
N PRO A 253 21.71 -5.87 -1.72
CA PRO A 253 22.17 -6.93 -0.82
C PRO A 253 23.60 -7.43 -1.03
N PRO A 254 24.06 -7.64 -2.27
CA PRO A 254 25.43 -8.07 -2.55
C PRO A 254 26.49 -7.18 -1.91
N LEU A 255 26.25 -5.86 -1.85
CA LEU A 255 27.20 -4.86 -1.34
C LEU A 255 26.92 -4.41 0.10
N ASN A 256 25.82 -4.85 0.70
CA ASN A 256 25.47 -4.45 2.07
C ASN A 256 26.36 -5.22 3.08
N PRO A 257 27.12 -4.53 3.95
CA PRO A 257 28.11 -5.15 4.84
C PRO A 257 27.51 -6.08 5.91
N VAL A 258 26.21 -5.97 6.20
CA VAL A 258 25.50 -6.86 7.15
C VAL A 258 24.64 -7.91 6.46
N GLU A 259 24.64 -7.95 5.12
CA GLU A 259 23.94 -8.95 4.31
C GLU A 259 24.96 -9.85 3.59
N MET A 260 25.37 -9.51 2.36
CA MET A 260 26.28 -10.34 1.54
C MET A 260 27.70 -9.78 1.44
N ALA A 261 27.91 -8.50 1.77
CA ALA A 261 29.19 -7.88 2.12
C ALA A 261 30.32 -7.88 1.06
N CYS A 262 30.05 -8.11 -0.23
CA CYS A 262 31.05 -7.90 -1.28
C CYS A 262 31.44 -6.43 -1.39
N GLN A 263 32.67 -6.16 -1.81
CA GLN A 263 33.20 -4.80 -1.98
C GLN A 263 32.72 -4.15 -3.28
N SER A 264 32.47 -4.96 -4.32
CA SER A 264 32.00 -4.50 -5.63
C SER A 264 31.41 -5.66 -6.44
N PHE A 265 30.70 -5.33 -7.52
CA PHE A 265 30.30 -6.34 -8.50
C PHE A 265 31.49 -6.95 -9.25
N ASP A 266 32.63 -6.26 -9.38
CA ASP A 266 33.84 -6.84 -9.97
C ASP A 266 34.35 -8.05 -9.15
N GLU A 267 34.24 -7.98 -7.81
CA GLU A 267 34.56 -9.11 -6.93
C GLU A 267 33.65 -10.31 -7.20
N ILE A 268 32.35 -10.06 -7.33
CA ILE A 268 31.33 -11.09 -7.61
C ILE A 268 31.61 -11.72 -8.98
N ILE A 269 31.83 -10.89 -10.01
CA ILE A 269 32.13 -11.34 -11.37
C ILE A 269 33.39 -12.21 -11.38
N ALA A 270 34.46 -11.81 -10.70
CA ALA A 270 35.69 -12.59 -10.62
C ALA A 270 35.51 -13.97 -9.95
N LYS A 271 34.51 -14.13 -9.07
CA LYS A 271 34.14 -15.44 -8.50
C LYS A 271 33.32 -16.27 -9.48
N LEU A 272 32.33 -15.67 -10.15
CA LEU A 272 31.47 -16.35 -11.11
C LEU A 272 32.24 -16.82 -12.35
N GLU A 273 33.21 -16.03 -12.82
CA GLU A 273 34.06 -16.35 -13.99
C GLU A 273 34.94 -17.61 -13.79
N GLN A 274 35.21 -18.00 -12.55
CA GLN A 274 35.96 -19.23 -12.25
C GLN A 274 35.18 -20.51 -12.61
N ASP A 275 33.87 -20.40 -12.81
CA ASP A 275 33.02 -21.49 -13.26
C ASP A 275 32.75 -21.38 -14.76
N ALA A 276 33.47 -22.20 -15.52
CA ALA A 276 33.37 -22.23 -16.98
C ALA A 276 31.98 -22.63 -17.48
N ASN A 277 31.26 -23.48 -16.74
CA ASN A 277 29.91 -23.90 -17.14
C ASN A 277 28.90 -22.76 -16.90
N PHE A 278 28.99 -22.11 -15.74
CA PHE A 278 28.15 -20.95 -15.44
C PHE A 278 28.43 -19.80 -16.41
N THR A 279 29.70 -19.50 -16.70
CA THR A 279 30.09 -18.46 -17.67
C THR A 279 29.55 -18.75 -19.06
N LYS A 280 29.61 -20.00 -19.52
CA LYS A 280 28.99 -20.39 -20.79
C LYS A 280 27.48 -20.16 -20.79
N ALA A 281 26.80 -20.49 -19.70
CA ALA A 281 25.35 -20.26 -19.56
C ALA A 281 25.03 -18.77 -19.53
N PHE A 282 25.80 -17.96 -18.79
CA PHE A 282 25.64 -16.51 -18.69
C PHE A 282 25.78 -15.83 -20.06
N LEU A 283 26.87 -16.12 -20.78
CA LEU A 283 27.15 -15.52 -22.10
C LEU A 283 26.16 -15.95 -23.20
N ALA A 284 25.46 -17.07 -23.02
CA ALA A 284 24.37 -17.47 -23.92
C ALA A 284 23.13 -16.58 -23.77
N VAL A 285 22.93 -15.97 -22.59
CA VAL A 285 21.82 -15.05 -22.29
C VAL A 285 22.23 -13.59 -22.53
N TYR A 286 23.45 -13.23 -22.12
CA TYR A 286 24.04 -11.89 -22.24
C TYR A 286 25.36 -11.94 -23.02
N PRO A 287 25.31 -11.83 -24.37
CA PRO A 287 26.52 -11.90 -25.21
C PRO A 287 27.52 -10.76 -24.97
N ASP A 288 27.07 -9.67 -24.35
CA ASP A 288 27.85 -8.51 -23.94
C ASP A 288 28.63 -8.73 -22.63
N GLY A 289 28.43 -9.86 -21.95
CA GLY A 289 29.25 -10.27 -20.81
C GLY A 289 28.65 -9.94 -19.44
N TYR A 290 29.44 -10.24 -18.40
CA TYR A 290 29.09 -9.93 -17.03
C TYR A 290 29.04 -8.42 -16.78
N SER A 291 28.03 -7.99 -16.04
CA SER A 291 27.91 -6.65 -15.49
C SER A 291 26.94 -6.69 -14.31
N GLU A 292 26.98 -5.69 -13.43
CA GLU A 292 25.97 -5.48 -12.40
C GLU A 292 24.56 -5.51 -13.03
N GLN A 293 24.37 -4.77 -14.12
CA GLN A 293 23.09 -4.68 -14.82
C GLN A 293 22.59 -6.04 -15.32
N ASN A 294 23.45 -6.88 -15.91
CA ASN A 294 23.04 -8.16 -16.46
C ASN A 294 22.75 -9.19 -15.35
N ILE A 295 23.51 -9.14 -14.25
CA ILE A 295 23.28 -9.98 -13.06
C ILE A 295 21.93 -9.62 -12.41
N THR A 296 21.71 -8.34 -12.10
CA THR A 296 20.48 -7.89 -11.43
C THR A 296 19.26 -8.01 -12.32
N ASN A 297 19.39 -7.81 -13.64
CA ASN A 297 18.29 -8.04 -14.57
C ASN A 297 17.90 -9.53 -14.68
N ALA A 298 18.85 -10.46 -14.60
CA ALA A 298 18.51 -11.89 -14.54
C ALA A 298 17.72 -12.24 -13.27
N ILE A 299 18.17 -11.74 -12.12
CA ILE A 299 17.49 -11.94 -10.82
C ILE A 299 16.07 -11.36 -10.87
N GLU A 300 15.90 -10.13 -11.36
CA GLU A 300 14.58 -9.50 -11.53
C GLU A 300 13.65 -10.36 -12.41
N GLU A 301 14.15 -10.86 -13.54
CA GLU A 301 13.35 -11.71 -14.43
C GLU A 301 12.90 -12.99 -13.72
N PHE A 302 13.74 -13.58 -12.89
CA PHE A 302 13.36 -14.70 -12.04
C PHE A 302 12.31 -14.31 -10.99
N GLU A 303 12.52 -13.23 -10.25
CA GLU A 303 11.61 -12.77 -9.19
C GLU A 303 10.22 -12.39 -9.74
N LYS A 304 10.13 -11.91 -10.99
CA LYS A 304 8.86 -11.71 -11.70
C LYS A 304 8.03 -12.99 -11.84
N THR A 305 8.65 -14.16 -11.79
CA THR A 305 7.95 -15.47 -11.81
C THR A 305 7.48 -15.93 -10.44
N LEU A 306 7.92 -15.29 -9.35
CA LEU A 306 7.54 -15.61 -7.98
C LEU A 306 6.16 -15.04 -7.66
N LEU A 307 5.15 -15.43 -8.44
CA LEU A 307 3.76 -15.07 -8.22
C LEU A 307 3.02 -16.19 -7.48
N THR A 308 2.04 -15.79 -6.67
CA THR A 308 1.20 -16.74 -5.92
C THR A 308 -0.29 -16.52 -6.24
N PRO A 309 -0.76 -16.86 -7.45
CA PRO A 309 -2.17 -16.81 -7.82
C PRO A 309 -3.01 -17.81 -7.03
N ASN A 310 -4.33 -17.79 -7.24
CA ASN A 310 -5.26 -18.82 -6.76
C ASN A 310 -5.29 -19.01 -5.25
N SER A 311 -5.05 -17.94 -4.49
CA SER A 311 -5.47 -17.94 -3.09
C SER A 311 -6.98 -18.17 -3.02
N ARG A 312 -7.49 -18.69 -1.89
CA ARG A 312 -8.94 -18.90 -1.72
C ARG A 312 -9.73 -17.61 -1.95
N PHE A 313 -9.18 -16.46 -1.55
CA PHE A 313 -9.76 -15.16 -1.87
C PHE A 313 -9.71 -14.79 -3.36
N ASP A 314 -8.65 -15.15 -4.08
CA ASP A 314 -8.60 -14.95 -5.53
C ASP A 314 -9.66 -15.78 -6.25
N LEU A 315 -9.85 -17.03 -5.84
CA LEU A 315 -10.92 -17.89 -6.38
C LEU A 315 -12.31 -17.29 -6.11
N TYR A 316 -12.54 -16.77 -4.91
CA TYR A 316 -13.76 -16.04 -4.58
C TYR A 316 -13.98 -14.84 -5.52
N LEU A 317 -12.95 -13.98 -5.70
CA LEU A 317 -13.01 -12.84 -6.62
C LEU A 317 -13.15 -13.25 -8.10
N LYS A 318 -12.68 -14.44 -8.49
CA LYS A 318 -12.87 -15.06 -9.82
C LYS A 318 -14.29 -15.65 -10.01
N GLY A 319 -15.12 -15.68 -8.95
CA GLY A 319 -16.52 -16.10 -8.99
C GLY A 319 -16.83 -17.43 -8.27
N GLU A 320 -15.82 -18.08 -7.69
CA GLU A 320 -16.00 -19.32 -6.91
C GLU A 320 -16.47 -18.99 -5.48
N LYS A 321 -17.78 -18.73 -5.33
CA LYS A 321 -18.35 -18.22 -4.07
C LYS A 321 -18.12 -19.09 -2.84
N THR A 322 -17.88 -20.39 -3.02
CA THR A 322 -17.62 -21.34 -1.94
C THR A 322 -16.14 -21.48 -1.58
N ALA A 323 -15.24 -20.75 -2.25
CA ALA A 323 -13.81 -20.80 -1.95
C ALA A 323 -13.49 -20.24 -0.55
N ILE A 324 -14.29 -19.29 -0.07
CA ILE A 324 -14.26 -18.78 1.30
C ILE A 324 -15.60 -19.03 2.00
N ASN A 325 -15.60 -19.12 3.32
CA ASN A 325 -16.79 -19.32 4.14
C ASN A 325 -17.33 -17.98 4.70
N ASP A 326 -18.47 -18.03 5.39
CA ASP A 326 -19.14 -16.85 5.92
C ASP A 326 -18.31 -16.06 6.96
N ILE A 327 -17.44 -16.73 7.73
CA ILE A 327 -16.56 -16.09 8.71
C ILE A 327 -15.48 -15.29 7.99
N GLU A 328 -14.85 -15.88 6.98
CA GLU A 328 -13.82 -15.25 6.16
C GLU A 328 -14.40 -14.09 5.34
N LEU A 329 -15.61 -14.26 4.78
CA LEU A 329 -16.32 -13.19 4.08
C LEU A 329 -16.66 -12.04 5.04
N ALA A 330 -17.18 -12.33 6.24
CA ALA A 330 -17.41 -11.31 7.26
C ALA A 330 -16.09 -10.60 7.66
N GLY A 331 -14.98 -11.33 7.69
CA GLY A 331 -13.64 -10.77 7.87
C GLY A 331 -13.25 -9.77 6.80
N TYR A 332 -13.52 -10.07 5.53
CA TYR A 332 -13.29 -9.14 4.43
C TYR A 332 -14.17 -7.88 4.52
N GLU A 333 -15.45 -8.04 4.89
CA GLU A 333 -16.34 -6.89 5.07
C GLU A 333 -15.88 -6.01 6.25
N LEU A 334 -15.37 -6.61 7.34
CA LEU A 334 -14.75 -5.85 8.44
C LEU A 334 -13.46 -5.16 8.01
N PHE A 335 -12.64 -5.81 7.18
CA PHE A 335 -11.43 -5.23 6.61
C PHE A 335 -11.74 -3.98 5.76
N LYS A 336 -12.84 -3.99 4.99
CA LYS A 336 -13.34 -2.79 4.29
C LYS A 336 -13.96 -1.76 5.24
N LYS A 337 -14.74 -2.20 6.23
CA LYS A 337 -15.41 -1.35 7.22
C LYS A 337 -14.40 -0.52 8.02
N TYR A 338 -13.27 -1.12 8.42
CA TYR A 338 -12.22 -0.50 9.22
C TYR A 338 -11.06 0.08 8.39
N ASP A 339 -11.36 0.56 7.18
CA ASP A 339 -10.46 1.31 6.32
C ASP A 339 -9.18 0.57 5.87
N CYS A 340 -9.00 -0.71 6.18
CA CYS A 340 -7.79 -1.44 5.82
C CYS A 340 -7.62 -1.49 4.29
N ALA A 341 -8.74 -1.66 3.56
CA ALA A 341 -8.82 -1.62 2.10
C ALA A 341 -8.68 -0.22 1.49
N THR A 342 -8.20 0.77 2.23
CA THR A 342 -7.80 2.09 1.68
C THR A 342 -6.30 2.17 1.40
N CYS A 343 -5.48 1.44 2.16
CA CYS A 343 -4.02 1.34 1.97
C CYS A 343 -3.62 -0.01 1.37
N HIS A 344 -4.32 -1.09 1.75
CA HIS A 344 -4.08 -2.45 1.30
C HIS A 344 -4.97 -2.80 0.11
N VAL A 345 -4.59 -2.30 -1.07
CA VAL A 345 -5.35 -2.38 -2.32
C VAL A 345 -4.57 -3.08 -3.43
N GLY A 346 -5.23 -3.33 -4.56
CA GLY A 346 -4.63 -3.92 -5.75
C GLY A 346 -4.44 -5.44 -5.63
N GLU A 347 -3.51 -5.96 -6.40
CA GLU A 347 -3.25 -7.39 -6.58
C GLU A 347 -2.61 -7.98 -5.31
N THR A 348 -1.71 -7.23 -4.68
CA THR A 348 -0.95 -7.65 -3.48
C THR A 348 -1.56 -7.17 -2.16
N LEU A 349 -2.67 -6.43 -2.19
CA LEU A 349 -3.26 -5.79 -1.01
C LEU A 349 -2.22 -4.93 -0.27
N GLY A 350 -1.49 -4.09 -1.01
CA GLY A 350 -0.37 -3.31 -0.51
C GLY A 350 0.63 -3.00 -1.60
N GLY A 351 1.75 -2.36 -1.26
CA GLY A 351 2.80 -2.05 -2.21
C GLY A 351 2.37 -1.05 -3.30
N GLN A 352 1.45 -0.14 -2.98
CA GLN A 352 0.92 0.87 -3.92
C GLN A 352 1.03 2.31 -3.41
N SER A 353 1.49 2.52 -2.16
CA SER A 353 1.73 3.85 -1.60
C SER A 353 2.72 3.80 -0.43
N TYR A 354 3.16 4.98 -0.01
CA TYR A 354 3.79 5.21 1.29
C TYR A 354 2.74 5.70 2.30
N GLU A 355 2.66 5.04 3.45
CA GLU A 355 1.73 5.43 4.50
C GLU A 355 2.44 5.63 5.82
N LEU A 356 1.93 6.56 6.61
CA LEU A 356 2.44 6.84 7.93
C LEU A 356 2.06 5.70 8.88
N MET A 357 3.05 5.11 9.55
CA MET A 357 2.78 4.21 10.66
C MET A 357 2.49 5.04 11.92
N GLY A 358 1.27 4.93 12.44
CA GLY A 358 0.71 5.79 13.47
C GLY A 358 -0.08 7.00 12.96
N VAL A 359 -1.04 6.79 12.05
CA VAL A 359 -1.89 7.89 11.52
C VAL A 359 -2.70 8.55 12.64
N LYS A 360 -3.29 7.75 13.54
CA LYS A 360 -4.19 8.23 14.60
C LYS A 360 -3.54 8.27 15.97
N ARG A 361 -2.65 7.33 16.27
CA ARG A 361 -1.86 7.29 17.51
C ARG A 361 -0.38 7.12 17.18
N ASP A 362 0.50 7.56 18.07
CA ASP A 362 1.95 7.49 17.85
C ASP A 362 2.50 6.10 18.17
N TYR A 363 2.59 5.24 17.14
CA TYR A 363 3.15 3.89 17.27
C TYR A 363 4.56 3.89 17.84
N PHE A 364 5.40 4.83 17.37
CA PHE A 364 6.82 4.88 17.71
C PHE A 364 7.05 5.32 19.15
N ALA A 365 6.21 6.23 19.67
CA ALA A 365 6.23 6.60 21.08
C ALA A 365 5.70 5.48 22.00
N ASP A 366 4.64 4.78 21.58
CA ASP A 366 3.93 3.84 22.44
C ASP A 366 4.50 2.42 22.44
N ARG A 367 5.29 2.03 21.42
CA ARG A 367 5.79 0.64 21.26
C ARG A 367 6.86 0.22 22.27
N GLY A 368 7.44 1.17 23.02
CA GLY A 368 8.34 0.87 24.13
C GLY A 368 9.72 0.30 23.75
N ILE A 369 10.15 0.48 22.49
CA ILE A 369 11.50 0.15 22.03
C ILE A 369 12.21 1.40 21.50
N GLU A 370 13.53 1.46 21.66
CA GLU A 370 14.35 2.58 21.18
C GLU A 370 14.21 2.74 19.66
N LEU A 371 14.23 3.99 19.19
CA LEU A 371 14.20 4.28 17.77
C LEU A 371 15.57 4.00 17.15
N THR A 372 15.55 3.19 16.12
CA THR A 372 16.68 2.90 15.24
C THR A 372 16.65 3.83 14.03
N GLU A 373 17.72 3.81 13.22
CA GLU A 373 17.75 4.56 11.98
C GLU A 373 16.65 4.10 11.00
N GLU A 374 16.35 2.81 10.97
CA GLU A 374 15.36 2.20 10.07
C GLU A 374 13.92 2.64 10.37
N ASP A 375 13.65 3.05 11.61
CA ASP A 375 12.35 3.60 12.02
C ASP A 375 12.01 4.92 11.33
N ASN A 376 13.00 5.62 10.78
CA ASN A 376 12.74 6.82 9.99
C ASN A 376 12.02 6.50 8.67
N GLY A 377 12.05 5.25 8.21
CA GLY A 377 11.42 4.82 6.96
C GLY A 377 11.86 5.69 5.79
N ARG A 378 10.91 6.19 5.03
CA ARG A 378 11.14 7.00 3.83
C ARG A 378 11.98 8.26 4.09
N PHE A 379 11.91 8.86 5.28
CA PHE A 379 12.74 10.03 5.63
C PHE A 379 14.24 9.76 5.49
N LYS A 380 14.70 8.52 5.69
CA LYS A 380 16.11 8.14 5.50
C LYS A 380 16.61 8.49 4.09
N GLN A 381 15.71 8.43 3.11
CA GLN A 381 15.99 8.68 1.70
C GLN A 381 15.73 10.13 1.31
N THR A 382 14.64 10.75 1.80
CA THR A 382 14.21 12.07 1.31
C THR A 382 14.66 13.24 2.17
N ARG A 383 14.95 12.99 3.46
CA ARG A 383 15.18 14.03 4.49
C ARG A 383 14.02 15.04 4.64
N ASN A 384 12.85 14.73 4.08
CA ASN A 384 11.65 15.53 4.25
C ASN A 384 10.90 15.05 5.48
N GLU A 385 10.75 15.89 6.51
CA GLU A 385 10.08 15.55 7.77
C GLU A 385 8.68 14.94 7.59
N ARG A 386 8.00 15.25 6.48
CA ARG A 386 6.69 14.68 6.15
C ARG A 386 6.71 13.20 5.78
N ASP A 387 7.87 12.68 5.42
CA ASP A 387 8.14 11.27 5.12
C ASP A 387 8.62 10.48 6.35
N LYS A 388 8.84 11.16 7.48
CA LYS A 388 9.27 10.49 8.70
C LYS A 388 8.21 9.48 9.14
N HIS A 389 8.67 8.27 9.43
CA HIS A 389 7.81 7.15 9.82
C HIS A 389 6.81 6.70 8.73
N ARG A 390 7.01 7.14 7.48
CA ARG A 390 6.27 6.60 6.33
C ARG A 390 7.01 5.41 5.75
N PHE A 391 6.28 4.35 5.47
CA PHE A 391 6.80 3.12 4.88
C PHE A 391 5.97 2.76 3.66
N LYS A 392 6.58 2.06 2.71
CA LYS A 392 5.81 1.34 1.70
C LYS A 392 4.87 0.39 2.43
N VAL A 393 3.57 0.49 2.15
CA VAL A 393 2.59 -0.45 2.70
C VAL A 393 2.98 -1.87 2.27
N PRO A 394 3.19 -2.84 3.17
CA PRO A 394 3.53 -4.20 2.76
C PRO A 394 2.32 -4.88 2.10
N GLY A 395 2.57 -5.77 1.14
CA GLY A 395 1.54 -6.66 0.61
C GLY A 395 1.08 -7.64 1.69
N LEU A 396 -0.20 -8.01 1.66
CA LEU A 396 -0.78 -8.98 2.60
C LEU A 396 -0.96 -10.38 2.01
N ARG A 397 -0.56 -10.59 0.75
CA ARG A 397 -0.49 -11.94 0.17
C ARG A 397 0.49 -12.80 0.97
N ASN A 398 0.10 -14.04 1.24
CA ASN A 398 0.88 -15.01 2.00
C ASN A 398 1.22 -14.59 3.44
N ILE A 399 0.52 -13.59 4.01
CA ILE A 399 0.84 -13.05 5.35
C ILE A 399 0.84 -14.11 6.45
N ALA A 400 0.00 -15.15 6.35
CA ALA A 400 -0.02 -16.26 7.30
C ALA A 400 1.31 -17.03 7.40
N LEU A 401 2.19 -16.90 6.39
CA LEU A 401 3.46 -17.59 6.29
C LEU A 401 4.66 -16.70 6.64
N THR A 402 4.47 -15.41 6.89
CA THR A 402 5.58 -14.43 6.93
C THR A 402 5.75 -13.76 8.29
N ALA A 403 5.36 -14.42 9.38
CA ALA A 403 5.68 -13.94 10.73
C ALA A 403 7.21 -13.92 10.96
N PRO A 404 7.72 -13.02 11.83
CA PRO A 404 7.01 -11.95 12.54
C PRO A 404 6.68 -10.74 11.64
N TYR A 405 5.86 -9.82 12.14
CA TYR A 405 5.27 -8.72 11.36
C TYR A 405 5.81 -7.34 11.76
N PHE A 406 5.55 -6.37 10.88
CA PHE A 406 6.09 -4.99 10.83
C PHE A 406 7.56 -4.94 10.42
N HIS A 407 8.05 -3.74 10.10
CA HIS A 407 9.41 -3.54 9.58
C HIS A 407 10.49 -3.94 10.58
N ASP A 408 10.17 -3.92 11.87
CA ASP A 408 11.06 -4.29 12.98
C ASP A 408 10.84 -5.73 13.49
N GLY A 409 9.90 -6.47 12.88
CA GLY A 409 9.54 -7.84 13.30
C GLY A 409 9.03 -7.92 14.75
N SER A 410 8.50 -6.83 15.30
CA SER A 410 8.10 -6.75 16.71
C SER A 410 6.82 -7.51 17.04
N MET A 411 5.92 -7.69 16.07
CA MET A 411 4.67 -8.42 16.27
C MET A 411 4.85 -9.89 15.93
N LYS A 412 4.59 -10.79 16.88
CA LYS A 412 4.86 -12.22 16.70
C LYS A 412 3.70 -12.93 16.03
N THR A 413 2.49 -12.44 16.25
CA THR A 413 1.26 -13.06 15.75
C THR A 413 0.49 -12.14 14.81
N MET A 414 -0.24 -12.72 13.87
CA MET A 414 -1.09 -11.96 12.94
C MET A 414 -2.19 -11.22 13.70
N LYS A 415 -2.68 -11.81 14.79
CA LYS A 415 -3.66 -11.19 15.69
C LYS A 415 -3.12 -9.92 16.34
N GLU A 416 -1.89 -9.93 16.86
CA GLU A 416 -1.23 -8.73 17.39
C GLU A 416 -1.05 -7.67 16.30
N ALA A 417 -0.61 -8.06 15.11
CA ALA A 417 -0.40 -7.13 14.00
C ALA A 417 -1.71 -6.43 13.58
N VAL A 418 -2.83 -7.17 13.48
CA VAL A 418 -4.14 -6.60 13.14
C VAL A 418 -4.66 -5.69 14.26
N ASP A 419 -4.52 -6.09 15.52
CA ASP A 419 -4.93 -5.26 16.67
C ASP A 419 -4.13 -3.95 16.72
N TYR A 420 -2.82 -4.00 16.51
CA TYR A 420 -1.96 -2.82 16.46
C TYR A 420 -2.31 -1.92 15.27
N MET A 421 -2.59 -2.48 14.09
CA MET A 421 -3.04 -1.69 12.95
C MET A 421 -4.36 -0.98 13.25
N ALA A 422 -5.34 -1.66 13.86
CA ALA A 422 -6.59 -1.03 14.27
C ALA A 422 -6.38 0.09 15.29
N LYS A 423 -5.51 -0.13 16.29
CA LYS A 423 -5.21 0.86 17.33
C LYS A 423 -4.50 2.09 16.78
N TYR A 424 -3.42 1.92 16.03
CA TYR A 424 -2.54 3.03 15.64
C TYR A 424 -2.96 3.72 14.35
N GLN A 425 -3.54 2.97 13.40
CA GLN A 425 -4.00 3.53 12.13
C GLN A 425 -5.43 4.06 12.22
N MET A 426 -6.28 3.47 13.07
CA MET A 426 -7.73 3.77 13.09
C MET A 426 -8.28 4.24 14.44
N ASP A 427 -7.48 4.25 15.51
CA ASP A 427 -7.92 4.59 16.88
C ASP A 427 -9.00 3.63 17.43
N LEU A 428 -8.93 2.36 17.03
CA LEU A 428 -9.91 1.33 17.38
C LEU A 428 -9.30 0.28 18.30
N ASN A 429 -10.11 -0.20 19.26
CA ASN A 429 -9.85 -1.45 19.97
C ASN A 429 -10.87 -2.46 19.45
N LEU A 430 -10.43 -3.45 18.67
CA LEU A 430 -11.36 -4.37 18.03
C LEU A 430 -11.93 -5.38 19.03
N PRO A 431 -13.24 -5.66 19.00
CA PRO A 431 -13.80 -6.84 19.65
C PRO A 431 -13.09 -8.10 19.17
N GLU A 432 -12.85 -9.05 20.08
CA GLU A 432 -12.08 -10.26 19.77
C GLU A 432 -12.69 -11.08 18.62
N ASP A 433 -14.02 -11.12 18.51
CA ASP A 433 -14.71 -11.85 17.44
C ASP A 433 -14.50 -11.20 16.07
N GLU A 434 -14.48 -9.86 16.00
CA GLU A 434 -14.20 -9.12 14.76
C GLU A 434 -12.73 -9.26 14.37
N LEU A 435 -11.82 -9.17 15.34
CA LEU A 435 -10.40 -9.40 15.15
C LEU A 435 -10.14 -10.80 14.57
N ASN A 436 -10.73 -11.84 15.16
CA ASN A 436 -10.59 -13.22 14.68
C ASN A 436 -11.16 -13.40 13.25
N LYS A 437 -12.25 -12.71 12.89
CA LYS A 437 -12.80 -12.74 11.53
C LYS A 437 -11.84 -12.11 10.51
N ILE A 438 -11.24 -10.96 10.84
CA ILE A 438 -10.25 -10.32 9.97
C ILE A 438 -9.04 -11.24 9.79
N VAL A 439 -8.55 -11.86 10.87
CA VAL A 439 -7.46 -12.84 10.80
C VAL A 439 -7.83 -14.02 9.89
N ALA A 440 -9.04 -14.58 10.03
CA ALA A 440 -9.52 -15.65 9.15
C ALA A 440 -9.56 -15.22 7.68
N PHE A 441 -9.98 -13.99 7.38
CA PHE A 441 -9.87 -13.43 6.02
C PHE A 441 -8.42 -13.39 5.53
N LEU A 442 -7.48 -12.89 6.35
CA LEU A 442 -6.07 -12.81 5.95
C LEU A 442 -5.44 -14.18 5.67
N GLU A 443 -5.89 -15.24 6.35
CA GLU A 443 -5.47 -16.63 6.07
C GLU A 443 -5.88 -17.10 4.66
N THR A 444 -6.93 -16.52 4.07
CA THR A 444 -7.36 -16.84 2.69
C THR A 444 -6.48 -16.23 1.60
N LEU A 445 -5.48 -15.40 1.98
CA LEU A 445 -4.60 -14.67 1.07
C LEU A 445 -3.32 -15.45 0.69
N THR A 446 -3.13 -16.66 1.20
CA THR A 446 -2.04 -17.56 0.77
C THR A 446 -2.38 -18.20 -0.56
N GLY A 447 -1.56 -17.93 -1.57
CA GLY A 447 -1.74 -18.45 -2.93
C GLY A 447 -0.98 -19.74 -3.20
N GLU A 448 -0.91 -20.07 -4.48
CA GLU A 448 -0.20 -21.25 -5.00
C GLU A 448 1.10 -20.85 -5.70
N TYR A 449 2.19 -21.56 -5.46
CA TYR A 449 3.41 -21.45 -6.24
C TYR A 449 3.63 -22.74 -7.04
N LYS A 450 3.82 -22.61 -8.36
CA LYS A 450 3.96 -23.74 -9.29
C LYS A 450 2.79 -24.75 -9.18
N GLY A 451 1.57 -24.23 -9.03
CA GLY A 451 0.33 -25.01 -8.95
C GLY A 451 0.16 -25.83 -7.67
N LYS A 452 0.89 -25.48 -6.60
CA LYS A 452 0.74 -26.08 -5.27
C LYS A 452 0.52 -24.98 -4.25
N PRO A 453 -0.30 -25.21 -3.20
CA PRO A 453 -0.41 -24.27 -2.09
C PRO A 453 0.98 -23.90 -1.55
N LEU A 454 1.25 -22.61 -1.40
CA LEU A 454 2.50 -22.15 -0.81
C LEU A 454 2.55 -22.60 0.66
N THR A 455 3.70 -23.11 1.09
CA THR A 455 3.92 -23.60 2.45
C THR A 455 5.07 -22.86 3.12
N ASN A 456 5.20 -23.09 4.41
CA ASN A 456 6.35 -22.66 5.18
C ASN A 456 6.92 -23.80 6.02
N ASP A 457 8.08 -24.32 5.59
CA ASP A 457 8.78 -25.42 6.25
C ASP A 457 9.25 -25.08 7.68
N ASN A 458 9.44 -23.80 8.01
CA ASN A 458 9.80 -23.37 9.35
C ASN A 458 8.63 -23.49 10.33
N GLN A 459 7.39 -23.30 9.86
CA GLN A 459 6.20 -23.48 10.69
C GLN A 459 5.91 -24.97 10.95
N THR A 460 6.20 -25.84 9.98
CA THR A 460 5.97 -27.29 10.12
C THR A 460 6.96 -27.94 11.10
N LYS A 461 8.15 -27.37 11.27
CA LYS A 461 9.17 -27.84 12.23
C LYS A 461 8.94 -27.38 13.68
N ALA A 462 8.02 -26.43 13.89
CA ALA A 462 7.68 -25.89 15.21
C ALA A 462 6.51 -26.60 15.90
N LEU A 463 5.88 -27.57 15.21
CA LEU A 463 4.90 -28.53 15.73
C LEU A 463 5.57 -29.89 15.95
#